data_AF-A0A816BZ92-F1
#
_entry.id   AF-A0A816BZ92-F1
#
_cell.length_a   1.000
_cell.length_b   1.000
_cell.length_c   1.000
_cell.angle_alpha   90.00
_cell.angle_beta   90.00
_cell.angle_gamma   90.00
#
_symmetry.space_group_name_H-M   'P 1'
#
loop_
_entity.id
_entity.type
_entity.pdbx_description
1 polymer ?
#
loop_
_entity_poly.entity_id
_entity_poly.type
_entity_poly.pdbx_seq_one_letter_code
_entity_poly.pdbx_strand_id
1 'polypeptide(L)'
;MPPNTTSLIQPLDQGIIRTAKAHYRTQVMRKMLQAINDGTSIINYAKSIDILKALHMLKRAWFLVSPATIENCFRKAGFPVIDKTSNVNEMQMVLDVSEFDEAIQEEDFEAFVDCDKEAECFGNLTDDEICDSVKLN
;
A
#
# COMPACT_ATOMS: atom_id res chain seq x y z
N MET A 1 -7.39 -15.78 1.20
CA MET A 1 -8.60 -14.97 0.91
C MET A 1 -9.45 -15.71 -0.12
N PRO A 2 -10.79 -15.65 -0.06
CA PRO A 2 -11.63 -16.19 -1.12
C PRO A 2 -11.28 -15.52 -2.45
N PRO A 3 -11.28 -16.25 -3.59
CA PRO A 3 -11.03 -15.67 -4.90
C PRO A 3 -11.94 -14.46 -5.16
N ASN A 4 -11.42 -13.42 -5.83
CA ASN A 4 -12.17 -12.21 -6.24
C ASN A 4 -12.74 -11.33 -5.11
N THR A 5 -12.30 -11.49 -3.87
CA THR A 5 -12.76 -10.65 -2.74
C THR A 5 -11.79 -9.56 -2.32
N THR A 6 -10.63 -9.46 -2.97
CA THR A 6 -9.56 -8.51 -2.65
C THR A 6 -10.05 -7.06 -2.56
N SER A 7 -10.78 -6.59 -3.58
CA SER A 7 -11.33 -5.23 -3.61
C SER A 7 -12.42 -4.98 -2.55
N LEU A 8 -13.05 -6.03 -2.03
CA LEU A 8 -14.12 -5.93 -1.03
C LEU A 8 -13.55 -5.89 0.38
N ILE A 9 -12.59 -6.76 0.69
CA ILE A 9 -12.14 -7.01 2.06
C ILE A 9 -10.84 -6.27 2.38
N GLN A 10 -10.02 -5.88 1.40
CA GLN A 10 -8.76 -5.20 1.67
C GLN A 10 -8.92 -3.67 1.70
N PRO A 11 -8.67 -2.99 2.84
CA PRO A 11 -8.77 -1.54 2.95
C PRO A 11 -7.88 -0.78 1.96
N LEU A 12 -6.73 -1.38 1.60
CA LEU A 12 -5.81 -0.80 0.63
C LEU A 12 -6.45 -0.62 -0.75
N ASP A 13 -7.24 -1.62 -1.17
CA ASP A 13 -7.98 -1.62 -2.43
C ASP A 13 -9.29 -0.83 -2.37
N GLN A 14 -9.78 -0.52 -1.16
CA GLN A 14 -10.96 0.34 -0.94
C GLN A 14 -10.72 1.83 -1.19
N GLY A 15 -9.51 2.22 -1.58
CA GLY A 15 -9.21 3.56 -2.08
C GLY A 15 -7.91 4.18 -1.59
N ILE A 16 -7.23 3.57 -0.62
CA ILE A 16 -5.95 4.07 -0.10
C ILE A 16 -4.90 4.09 -1.22
N ILE A 17 -4.68 2.95 -1.90
CA ILE A 17 -3.73 2.85 -3.02
C ILE A 17 -4.09 3.83 -4.13
N ARG A 18 -5.39 3.93 -4.48
CA ARG A 18 -5.89 4.85 -5.50
C ARG A 18 -5.56 6.30 -5.15
N THR A 19 -5.80 6.69 -3.91
CA THR A 19 -5.59 8.07 -3.44
C THR A 19 -4.10 8.41 -3.40
N ALA A 20 -3.25 7.52 -2.88
CA ALA A 20 -1.81 7.70 -2.90
C ALA A 20 -1.26 7.82 -4.34
N LYS A 21 -1.68 6.95 -5.27
CA LYS A 21 -1.31 7.05 -6.69
C LYS A 21 -1.75 8.36 -7.33
N ALA A 22 -2.95 8.85 -7.01
CA ALA A 22 -3.45 10.13 -7.50
C ALA A 22 -2.55 11.29 -7.02
N HIS A 23 -2.27 11.36 -5.72
CA HIS A 23 -1.38 12.38 -5.16
C HIS A 23 0.03 12.32 -5.76
N TYR A 24 0.60 11.13 -5.92
CA TYR A 24 1.90 10.94 -6.56
C TYR A 24 1.91 11.52 -7.98
N ARG A 25 0.92 11.18 -8.81
CA ARG A 25 0.80 11.70 -10.18
C ARG A 25 0.66 13.22 -10.19
N THR A 26 -0.11 13.80 -9.26
CA THR A 26 -0.19 15.26 -9.12
C THR A 26 1.16 15.89 -8.78
N GLN A 27 1.97 15.27 -7.91
CA GLN A 27 3.32 15.77 -7.60
C GLN A 27 4.24 15.72 -8.82
N VAL A 28 4.24 14.61 -9.56
CA VAL A 28 5.01 14.48 -10.81
C VAL A 28 4.63 15.60 -11.79
N MET A 29 3.34 15.83 -12.01
CA MET A 29 2.86 16.87 -12.92
C MET A 29 3.25 18.28 -12.46
N ARG A 30 3.13 18.58 -11.17
CA ARG A 30 3.58 19.88 -10.62
C ARG A 30 5.07 20.12 -10.85
N LYS A 31 5.89 19.09 -10.62
CA LYS A 31 7.33 19.20 -10.83
C LYS A 31 7.71 19.29 -12.31
N MET A 32 6.99 18.58 -13.18
CA MET A 32 7.14 18.73 -14.63
C MET A 32 6.82 20.16 -15.08
N LEU A 33 5.70 20.73 -14.63
CA LEU A 33 5.34 22.12 -14.95
C LEU A 33 6.38 23.12 -14.44
N GLN A 34 6.91 22.91 -13.23
CA GLN A 34 8.00 23.71 -12.70
C GLN A 34 9.25 23.61 -13.58
N ALA A 35 9.64 22.40 -13.97
CA ALA A 35 10.81 22.18 -14.82
C ALA A 35 10.67 22.85 -16.20
N ILE A 36 9.47 22.88 -16.78
CA ILE A 36 9.20 23.62 -18.03
C ILE A 36 9.45 25.11 -17.84
N ASN A 37 8.94 25.69 -16.75
CA ASN A 37 9.18 27.10 -16.45
C ASN A 37 10.67 27.41 -16.25
N ASP A 38 11.43 26.43 -15.73
CA ASP A 38 12.88 26.50 -15.56
C ASP A 38 13.66 26.17 -16.86
N GLY A 39 12.98 26.00 -17.99
CA GLY A 39 13.59 25.76 -19.32
C GLY A 39 13.91 24.30 -19.65
N THR A 40 13.49 23.35 -18.82
CA THR A 40 13.68 21.91 -19.05
C THR A 40 12.46 21.30 -19.74
N SER A 41 12.67 20.51 -20.80
CA SER A 41 11.56 19.82 -21.47
C SER A 41 10.92 18.74 -20.58
N ILE A 42 9.63 18.45 -20.79
CA ILE A 42 8.90 17.40 -20.07
C ILE A 42 9.62 16.04 -20.19
N ILE A 43 10.10 15.72 -21.38
CA ILE A 43 10.78 14.45 -21.66
C ILE A 43 12.09 14.35 -20.87
N ASN A 44 12.87 15.43 -20.84
CA ASN A 44 14.14 15.45 -20.10
C ASN A 44 13.89 15.38 -18.60
N TYR A 45 12.89 16.10 -18.09
CA TYR A 45 12.52 16.01 -16.69
C TYR A 45 12.06 14.60 -16.32
N ALA A 46 11.18 13.97 -17.12
CA ALA A 46 10.70 12.62 -16.89
C ALA A 46 11.84 11.60 -16.77
N LYS A 47 12.84 11.69 -17.68
CA LYS A 47 14.04 10.84 -17.65
C LYS A 47 14.94 11.09 -16.44
N SER A 48 14.85 12.26 -15.82
CA SER A 48 15.64 12.62 -14.64
C SER A 48 15.06 12.11 -13.32
N ILE A 49 13.86 11.51 -13.33
CA ILE A 49 13.23 10.95 -12.13
C ILE A 49 13.93 9.64 -11.76
N ASP A 50 14.87 9.72 -10.84
CA ASP A 50 15.50 8.57 -10.19
C ASP A 50 14.63 8.03 -9.02
N ILE A 51 15.08 6.91 -8.44
CA ILE A 51 14.39 6.24 -7.32
C ILE A 51 14.27 7.18 -6.11
N LEU A 52 15.31 7.96 -5.80
CA LEU A 52 15.29 8.88 -4.66
C LEU A 52 14.22 9.97 -4.82
N LYS A 53 14.11 10.57 -6.00
CA LYS A 53 13.05 11.54 -6.33
C LYS A 53 11.68 10.88 -6.29
N ALA A 54 11.54 9.68 -6.82
CA ALA A 54 10.30 8.92 -6.77
C ALA A 54 9.87 8.64 -5.32
N LEU A 55 10.78 8.22 -4.45
CA LEU A 55 10.53 8.00 -3.03
C LEU A 55 10.11 9.28 -2.30
N HIS A 56 10.77 10.41 -2.57
CA HIS A 56 10.34 11.70 -2.00
C HIS A 56 8.92 12.10 -2.44
N MET A 57 8.59 11.90 -3.73
CA MET A 57 7.24 12.16 -4.24
C MET A 57 6.20 11.20 -3.63
N LEU A 58 6.56 9.93 -3.45
CA LEU A 58 5.70 8.92 -2.82
C LEU A 58 5.47 9.23 -1.33
N LYS A 59 6.52 9.56 -0.58
CA LYS A 59 6.43 10.02 0.81
C LYS A 59 5.45 11.18 0.92
N ARG A 60 5.63 12.22 0.09
CA ARG A 60 4.72 13.37 0.04
C ARG A 60 3.29 12.95 -0.30
N ALA A 61 3.11 12.04 -1.25
CA ALA A 61 1.80 11.56 -1.65
C ALA A 61 1.08 10.79 -0.54
N TRP A 62 1.81 9.97 0.22
CA TRP A 62 1.31 9.25 1.38
C TRP A 62 0.83 10.20 2.49
N PHE A 63 1.64 11.22 2.83
CA PHE A 63 1.25 12.24 3.81
C PHE A 63 0.01 13.07 3.42
N LEU A 64 -0.36 13.09 2.14
CA LEU A 64 -1.57 13.76 1.67
C LEU A 64 -2.82 12.89 1.76
N VAL A 65 -2.67 11.57 1.94
CA VAL A 65 -3.80 10.67 2.21
C VAL A 65 -4.35 11.02 3.60
N SER A 66 -5.57 11.55 3.63
CA SER A 66 -6.15 12.02 4.89
C SER A 66 -6.51 10.83 5.82
N PRO A 67 -6.43 11.01 7.15
CA PRO A 67 -6.92 10.00 8.10
C PRO A 67 -8.37 9.60 7.84
N ALA A 68 -9.24 10.55 7.49
CA ALA A 68 -10.63 10.29 7.13
C ALA A 68 -10.75 9.38 5.89
N THR A 69 -9.87 9.54 4.89
CA THR A 69 -9.83 8.63 3.74
C THR A 69 -9.49 7.22 4.17
N ILE A 70 -8.49 7.05 5.05
CA ILE A 70 -8.08 5.75 5.57
C ILE A 70 -9.23 5.11 6.36
N GLU A 71 -9.81 5.83 7.32
CA GLU A 71 -10.95 5.38 8.13
C GLU A 71 -12.13 4.92 7.26
N ASN A 72 -12.49 5.70 6.24
CA ASN A 72 -13.55 5.36 5.30
C ASN A 72 -13.24 4.08 4.49
N CYS A 73 -11.98 3.86 4.13
CA CYS A 73 -11.57 2.64 3.40
C CYS A 73 -11.64 1.40 4.30
N PHE A 74 -11.20 1.51 5.56
CA PHE A 74 -11.33 0.44 6.55
C PHE A 74 -12.80 0.11 6.85
N ARG A 75 -13.64 1.13 7.03
CA ARG A 75 -15.08 0.95 7.22
C ARG A 75 -15.74 0.23 6.05
N LYS A 76 -15.37 0.58 4.81
CA LYS A 76 -15.87 -0.11 3.59
C LYS A 76 -15.40 -1.55 3.48
N ALA A 77 -14.20 -1.85 3.97
CA ALA A 77 -13.67 -3.20 4.06
C ALA A 77 -14.30 -4.04 5.19
N GLY A 78 -15.25 -3.49 5.95
CA GLY A 78 -15.97 -4.19 7.01
C GLY A 78 -15.31 -4.09 8.38
N PHE A 79 -14.27 -3.26 8.54
CA PHE A 79 -13.65 -3.05 9.85
C PHE A 79 -14.53 -2.13 10.72
N PRO A 80 -14.73 -2.47 12.00
CA PRO A 80 -15.45 -1.60 12.92
C PRO A 80 -14.64 -0.33 13.17
N VAL A 81 -15.23 0.83 12.91
CA VAL A 81 -14.65 2.11 13.30
C VAL A 81 -15.19 2.44 14.68
N ILE A 82 -14.31 2.56 15.67
CA ILE A 82 -14.69 2.94 17.03
C ILE A 82 -15.09 4.41 17.01
N ASP A 83 -16.38 4.69 17.15
CA ASP A 83 -16.85 6.05 17.41
C ASP A 83 -16.24 6.53 18.73
N LYS A 84 -15.56 7.69 18.69
CA LYS A 84 -14.86 8.28 19.85
C LYS A 84 -15.76 8.63 21.04
N THR A 85 -17.07 8.41 20.94
CA THR A 85 -18.07 8.55 22.01
C THR A 85 -18.31 7.28 22.81
N SER A 86 -17.77 6.14 22.36
CA SER A 86 -17.82 4.88 23.11
C SER A 86 -16.61 4.77 24.01
N ASN A 87 -16.82 4.51 25.30
CA ASN A 87 -15.81 4.40 26.35
C ASN A 87 -14.75 3.36 25.96
N VAL A 88 -13.60 3.80 25.43
CA VAL A 88 -12.53 2.93 24.92
C VAL A 88 -11.68 2.49 26.12
N ASN A 89 -12.06 1.39 26.77
CA ASN A 89 -11.19 0.74 27.76
C ASN A 89 -10.58 -0.57 27.28
N GLU A 90 -10.82 -1.00 26.04
CA GLU A 90 -10.18 -2.20 25.50
C GLU A 90 -9.78 -1.98 24.04
N MET A 91 -8.54 -2.32 23.72
CA MET A 91 -7.87 -2.24 22.41
C MET A 91 -7.17 -0.92 22.05
N GLN A 92 -6.30 -0.44 22.95
CA GLN A 92 -5.16 0.35 22.52
C GLN A 92 -4.02 -0.60 22.10
N MET A 93 -3.99 -1.04 20.83
CA MET A 93 -2.70 -1.40 20.23
C MET A 93 -1.96 -0.10 19.97
N VAL A 94 -1.18 0.35 20.96
CA VAL A 94 -0.15 1.36 20.71
C VAL A 94 0.86 0.65 19.82
N LEU A 95 0.93 1.00 18.54
CA LEU A 95 2.14 0.75 17.78
C LEU A 95 3.18 1.67 18.41
N ASP A 96 4.11 1.12 19.19
CA ASP A 96 5.17 1.91 19.79
C ASP A 96 6.13 2.37 18.69
N VAL A 97 5.88 3.57 18.17
CA VAL A 97 6.69 4.16 17.10
C VAL A 97 8.10 4.51 17.59
N SER A 98 8.38 4.42 18.90
CA SER A 98 9.72 4.63 19.43
C SER A 98 10.69 3.47 19.12
N GLU A 99 10.18 2.28 18.77
CA GLU A 99 11.00 1.16 18.25
C GLU A 99 11.40 1.35 16.78
N PHE A 100 10.82 2.31 16.06
CA PHE A 100 11.08 2.53 14.63
C PHE A 100 12.26 3.49 14.35
N ASP A 101 12.87 4.08 15.39
CA ASP A 101 13.97 5.05 15.26
C ASP A 101 15.36 4.36 15.25
N GLU A 102 15.40 3.05 15.48
CA GLU A 102 16.62 2.25 15.30
C GLU A 102 16.77 1.84 13.83
N ALA A 103 18.00 1.95 13.30
CA ALA A 103 18.29 1.43 11.97
C ALA A 103 18.02 -0.08 11.97
N ILE A 104 17.19 -0.55 11.03
CA ILE A 104 16.93 -1.98 10.81
C ILE A 104 18.29 -2.67 10.65
N GLN A 105 18.61 -3.61 11.55
CA GLN A 105 19.85 -4.38 11.43
C GLN A 105 19.75 -5.32 10.22
N GLU A 106 20.89 -5.70 9.65
CA GLU A 106 20.92 -6.57 8.46
C GLU A 106 20.20 -7.90 8.73
N GLU A 107 20.33 -8.42 9.96
CA GLU A 107 19.68 -9.64 10.40
C GLU A 107 18.15 -9.51 10.48
N ASP A 108 17.64 -8.35 10.92
CA ASP A 108 16.19 -8.09 10.98
C ASP A 108 15.59 -7.93 9.58
N PHE A 109 16.35 -7.34 8.66
CA PHE A 109 15.96 -7.21 7.26
C PHE A 109 15.88 -8.58 6.59
N GLU A 110 16.91 -9.42 6.75
CA GLU A 110 16.92 -10.77 6.18
C GLU A 110 15.79 -11.64 6.79
N ALA A 111 15.55 -11.55 8.10
CA ALA A 111 14.44 -12.24 8.74
C ALA A 111 13.07 -11.79 8.19
N PHE A 112 12.90 -10.50 7.90
CA PHE A 112 11.70 -9.98 7.26
C PHE A 112 11.55 -10.47 5.82
N VAL A 113 12.63 -10.48 5.04
CA VAL A 113 12.63 -10.95 3.65
C VAL A 113 12.30 -12.45 3.57
N ASP A 114 12.85 -13.24 4.48
CA ASP A 114 12.68 -14.69 4.51
C ASP A 114 11.42 -15.15 5.26
N CYS A 115 10.60 -14.24 5.79
CA CYS A 115 9.48 -14.63 6.67
C CYS A 115 8.47 -15.58 6.00
N ASP A 116 8.30 -15.47 4.68
CA ASP A 116 7.41 -16.31 3.88
C ASP A 116 8.16 -17.33 2.99
N LYS A 117 9.47 -17.50 3.19
CA LYS A 117 10.32 -18.35 2.33
C LYS A 117 9.85 -19.81 2.27
N GLU A 118 9.34 -20.32 3.39
CA GLU A 118 8.83 -21.69 3.51
C GLU A 118 7.29 -21.75 3.47
N ALA A 119 6.62 -20.63 3.22
CA ALA A 119 5.17 -20.65 3.06
C ALA A 119 4.80 -21.42 1.78
N GLU A 120 3.99 -22.47 1.92
CA GLU A 120 3.40 -23.17 0.78
C GLU A 120 2.49 -22.20 0.01
N CYS A 121 3.03 -21.58 -1.04
CA CYS A 121 2.32 -20.57 -1.84
C CYS A 121 1.40 -21.20 -2.90
N PHE A 122 1.43 -22.51 -3.07
CA PHE A 122 0.63 -23.26 -4.03
C PHE A 122 0.43 -24.69 -3.53
N GLY A 123 -0.76 -25.25 -3.77
CA GLY A 123 -0.97 -26.70 -3.71
C GLY A 123 -0.70 -27.29 -5.09
N ASN A 124 0.01 -28.41 -5.14
CA ASN A 124 0.11 -29.19 -6.38
C ASN A 124 -1.26 -29.85 -6.63
N LEU A 125 -2.06 -29.22 -7.50
CA LEU A 125 -3.25 -29.87 -8.03
C LEU A 125 -2.79 -31.00 -8.97
N THR A 126 -3.39 -32.17 -8.81
CA THR A 126 -3.25 -33.25 -9.79
C THR A 126 -3.95 -32.88 -11.09
N ASP A 127 -3.52 -33.45 -12.21
CA ASP A 127 -4.13 -33.20 -13.54
C ASP A 127 -5.65 -33.47 -13.53
N ASP A 128 -6.09 -34.42 -12.70
CA ASP A 128 -7.51 -34.74 -12.50
C ASP A 128 -8.27 -33.61 -11.80
N GLU A 129 -7.70 -33.03 -10.72
CA GLU A 129 -8.29 -31.89 -10.01
C GLU A 129 -8.31 -30.62 -10.87
N ILE A 130 -7.31 -30.42 -11.73
CA ILE A 130 -7.29 -29.34 -12.72
C ILE A 130 -8.44 -29.51 -13.70
N CYS A 131 -8.63 -30.71 -14.25
CA CYS A 131 -9.70 -30.99 -15.20
C CYS A 131 -11.11 -30.79 -14.61
N ASP A 132 -11.30 -31.14 -13.35
CA ASP A 132 -12.61 -30.99 -12.69
C ASP A 132 -12.94 -29.54 -12.33
N SER A 133 -11.93 -28.71 -12.06
CA SER A 133 -12.12 -27.26 -11.83
C SER A 133 -12.63 -26.50 -13.08
N VAL A 134 -12.32 -27.00 -14.28
CA VAL A 134 -12.74 -26.39 -15.57
C VAL A 134 -14.17 -26.81 -15.94
N LYS A 135 -14.65 -27.98 -15.48
CA LYS A 135 -16.00 -28.49 -15.78
C LYS A 135 -17.11 -27.85 -14.95
N LEU A 136 -16.75 -27.11 -13.89
CA LEU A 136 -17.69 -26.46 -12.96
C LEU A 136 -18.00 -24.99 -13.31
N ASN A 137 -17.50 -24.49 -14.45
CA ASN A 137 -17.92 -23.22 -15.07
C ASN A 137 -18.62 -23.47 -16.40
#